data_AF-A0A0F9LR39-F1
#
_entry.id   AF-A0A0F9LR39-F1
#
_cell.length_a   1.000
_cell.length_b   1.000
_cell.length_c   1.000
_cell.angle_alpha   90.00
_cell.angle_beta   90.00
_cell.angle_gamma   90.00
#
_symmetry.space_group_name_H-M   'P 1'
#
loop_
_entity.id
_entity.type
_entity.pdbx_description
1 polymer ?
#
loop_
_entity_poly.entity_id
_entity_poly.type
_entity_poly.pdbx_seq_one_letter_code
_entity_poly.pdbx_strand_id
1 'polypeptide(L)' 'MTDIKFPISEHLIERMKKYPEIDWERVAKSAVKKYLQKLEVTDKLFSNSTVTFEDAEKMGDDIKQKMWERHKLYFENIEE' A
#
# COMPACT_ATOMS: atom_id res chain seq x y z
N MET A 1 -24.26 1.76 -13.51
CA MET A 1 -23.33 1.91 -12.38
C MET A 1 -23.79 0.99 -11.27
N THR A 2 -22.86 0.42 -10.51
CA THR A 2 -23.18 -0.51 -9.41
C THR A 2 -22.62 0.06 -8.12
N ASP A 3 -23.44 0.09 -7.08
CA ASP A 3 -23.05 0.61 -5.77
C ASP A 3 -22.49 -0.51 -4.89
N ILE A 4 -21.36 -0.25 -4.25
CA ILE A 4 -20.76 -1.13 -3.24
C ILE A 4 -20.88 -0.41 -1.89
N LYS A 5 -21.44 -1.09 -0.90
CA LYS A 5 -21.54 -0.60 0.49
C LYS A 5 -20.82 -1.56 1.41
N PHE A 6 -19.98 -1.03 2.28
CA PHE A 6 -19.31 -1.79 3.33
C PHE A 6 -19.37 -1.00 4.64
N PRO A 7 -19.44 -1.69 5.79
CA PRO A 7 -19.43 -1.03 7.09
C PRO A 7 -18.07 -0.36 7.33
N ILE A 8 -18.10 0.83 7.91
CA ILE A 8 -16.92 1.58 8.32
C ILE A 8 -17.07 1.90 9.82
N SER A 9 -16.00 1.76 10.59
CA SER A 9 -16.00 2.08 12.02
C SER A 9 -16.37 3.55 12.24
N GLU A 10 -17.18 3.81 13.28
CA GLU A 10 -17.61 5.17 13.64
C GLU A 10 -16.43 6.15 13.84
N HIS A 11 -15.37 5.69 14.52
CA HIS A 11 -14.13 6.45 14.69
C HIS A 11 -13.50 6.92 13.37
N LEU A 12 -13.56 6.11 12.30
CA LEU A 12 -13.03 6.51 10.99
C LEU A 12 -13.92 7.56 10.33
N ILE A 13 -15.24 7.43 10.45
CA ILE A 13 -16.19 8.43 9.95
C ILE A 13 -15.98 9.78 10.65
N GLU A 14 -15.79 9.78 11.97
CA GLU A 14 -15.49 11.00 12.72
C GLU A 14 -14.22 11.70 12.21
N ARG A 15 -13.17 10.94 11.91
CA ARG A 15 -11.94 11.48 11.32
C ARG A 15 -12.17 12.01 9.90
N MET A 16 -12.96 11.32 9.08
CA MET A 16 -13.28 11.77 7.72
C MET A 16 -14.07 13.09 7.74
N LYS A 17 -15.02 13.25 8.67
CA LYS A 17 -15.81 14.47 8.84
C LYS A 17 -14.97 15.71 9.17
N LYS A 18 -13.76 15.56 9.70
CA LYS A 18 -12.83 16.68 9.94
C LYS A 18 -12.28 17.28 8.64
N TYR A 19 -12.40 16.58 7.51
CA TYR A 19 -11.91 17.00 6.20
C TYR A 19 -13.04 16.96 5.16
N PRO A 20 -14.04 17.86 5.28
CA PRO A 20 -15.21 17.88 4.40
C PRO A 20 -14.88 18.26 2.94
N GLU A 21 -13.73 18.89 2.71
CA GLU A 21 -13.24 19.27 1.38
C GLU A 21 -12.77 18.08 0.52
N ILE A 22 -12.59 16.91 1.15
CA ILE A 22 -12.11 15.70 0.47
C ILE A 22 -13.29 14.96 -0.17
N ASP A 23 -13.18 14.69 -1.47
CA ASP A 23 -14.05 13.77 -2.18
C ASP A 23 -13.68 12.31 -1.83
N TRP A 24 -14.30 11.82 -0.75
CA TRP A 24 -14.07 10.47 -0.24
C TRP A 24 -14.50 9.37 -1.22
N GLU A 25 -15.46 9.63 -2.10
CA GLU A 25 -15.86 8.69 -3.15
C GLU A 25 -14.75 8.51 -4.17
N ARG A 26 -14.14 9.62 -4.62
CA ARG A 26 -12.97 9.58 -5.52
C ARG A 26 -11.77 8.90 -4.86
N VAL A 27 -11.53 9.15 -3.57
CA VAL A 27 -10.47 8.48 -2.81
C VAL A 27 -10.70 6.97 -2.77
N ALA A 28 -11.92 6.53 -2.44
CA ALA A 28 -12.27 5.11 -2.39
C ALA A 28 -12.09 4.42 -3.75
N LYS A 29 -12.62 5.02 -4.83
CA LYS A 29 -12.46 4.51 -6.20
C LYS A 29 -10.98 4.40 -6.60
N SER A 30 -10.18 5.40 -6.26
CA SER A 30 -8.74 5.42 -6.55
C SER A 30 -8.01 4.32 -5.77
N ALA A 31 -8.34 4.12 -4.49
CA ALA A 31 -7.75 3.08 -3.65
C ALA A 31 -8.05 1.68 -4.21
N VAL A 32 -9.31 1.40 -4.56
CA VAL A 32 -9.71 0.12 -5.18
C VAL A 32 -8.97 -0.11 -6.49
N LYS A 33 -8.91 0.89 -7.38
CA LYS A 33 -8.20 0.78 -8.65
C LYS A 33 -6.72 0.48 -8.47
N LYS A 34 -6.05 1.18 -7.56
CA LYS A 34 -4.62 0.96 -7.27
C LYS A 34 -4.37 -0.44 -6.70
N TYR A 35 -5.24 -0.90 -5.80
CA TYR A 35 -5.11 -2.23 -5.21
C TYR A 35 -5.33 -3.33 -6.26
N LEU A 36 -6.34 -3.19 -7.12
CA LEU A 36 -6.56 -4.10 -8.25
C LEU A 36 -5.36 -4.14 -9.20
N GLN A 37 -4.79 -2.99 -9.57
CA GLN A 37 -3.58 -2.96 -10.41
C GLN A 37 -2.41 -3.70 -9.75
N LYS A 38 -2.24 -3.57 -8.43
CA LYS A 38 -1.21 -4.31 -7.68
C LYS A 38 -1.46 -5.82 -7.77
N LEU A 39 -2.70 -6.27 -7.60
CA LEU A 39 -3.08 -7.67 -7.73
C LEU A 39 -2.89 -8.19 -9.16
N GLU A 40 -3.33 -7.46 -10.18
CA GLU A 40 -3.18 -7.89 -11.59
C GLU A 40 -1.71 -8.03 -12.01
N VAL A 41 -0.84 -7.13 -11.54
CA VAL A 41 0.61 -7.23 -11.79
C VAL A 41 1.19 -8.44 -11.07
N THR A 42 0.79 -8.64 -9.81
CA THR A 42 1.17 -9.80 -8.99
C THR A 42 0.78 -11.10 -9.69
N ASP A 43 -0.48 -11.25 -10.09
CA ASP A 43 -1.00 -12.44 -10.76
C ASP A 43 -0.24 -12.71 -12.07
N LYS A 44 0.08 -11.67 -12.84
CA LYS A 44 0.89 -11.83 -14.07
C LYS A 44 2.31 -12.31 -13.76
N LEU A 45 2.98 -11.72 -12.77
CA LEU A 45 4.36 -12.05 -12.42
C LEU A 45 4.48 -13.43 -11.77
N PHE A 46 3.51 -13.81 -10.95
CA PHE A 46 3.50 -15.07 -10.22
C PHE A 46 2.67 -16.18 -10.88
N SER A 47 2.12 -15.92 -12.07
CA SER A 47 1.34 -16.92 -12.84
C SER A 47 2.04 -18.26 -13.05
N ASN A 48 3.37 -18.28 -12.99
CA ASN A 48 4.21 -19.49 -13.10
C ASN A 48 5.05 -19.75 -11.83
N SER A 49 4.70 -19.17 -10.69
CA SER A 49 5.46 -19.33 -9.45
C SER A 49 4.56 -19.68 -8.26
N THR A 50 5.17 -20.20 -7.19
CA THR A 50 4.49 -20.50 -5.92
C THR A 50 4.53 -19.31 -4.96
N VAL A 51 5.03 -18.16 -5.38
CA VAL A 51 5.19 -16.97 -4.53
C VAL A 51 3.85 -16.27 -4.40
N THR A 52 3.41 -16.04 -3.17
CA THR A 52 2.14 -15.34 -2.92
C THR A 52 2.33 -13.83 -2.89
N PHE A 53 1.22 -13.08 -2.96
CA PHE A 53 1.24 -11.63 -2.77
C PHE A 53 1.84 -11.22 -1.43
N GLU A 54 1.54 -11.96 -0.36
CA GLU A 54 2.03 -11.68 0.98
C GLU A 54 3.55 -11.91 1.08
N ASP A 55 4.06 -12.96 0.42
CA ASP A 55 5.50 -13.22 0.33
C ASP A 55 6.23 -12.10 -0.42
N ALA A 56 5.64 -11.61 -1.50
CA ALA A 56 6.17 -10.50 -2.27
C ALA A 56 6.19 -9.19 -1.46
N GLU A 57 5.16 -8.94 -0.66
CA GLU A 57 5.09 -7.78 0.23
C GLU A 57 6.15 -7.84 1.33
N LYS A 58 6.30 -9.00 2.00
CA LYS A 58 7.36 -9.24 3.00
C LYS A 58 8.75 -9.07 2.41
N MET A 59 9.01 -9.64 1.24
CA MET A 59 10.31 -9.49 0.57
C MET A 59 10.59 -8.03 0.21
N GLY A 60 9.58 -7.28 -0.21
CA GLY A 60 9.71 -5.85 -0.47
C GLY A 60 10.08 -5.04 0.77
N ASP A 61 9.48 -5.35 1.92
CA ASP A 61 9.79 -4.68 3.18
C ASP A 61 11.18 -5.05 3.71
N ASP A 62 11.59 -6.32 3.61
CA ASP A 62 12.94 -6.77 3.94
C ASP A 62 14.00 -6.05 3.11
N ILE A 63 13.77 -5.90 1.80
CA ILE A 63 14.69 -5.17 0.91
C ILE A 63 14.77 -3.70 1.32
N LYS A 64 13.64 -3.04 1.59
CA LYS A 64 13.61 -1.63 2.03
C LYS A 64 14.39 -1.45 3.33
N GLN A 65 14.20 -2.33 4.30
CA GLN A 65 14.91 -2.26 5.57
C GLN A 65 16.42 -2.41 5.37
N LYS A 66 16.87 -3.43 4.62
CA LYS A 66 18.31 -3.63 4.34
C LYS A 66 18.92 -2.46 3.57
N MET A 67 18.18 -1.88 2.62
CA MET A 67 18.64 -0.70 1.90
C MET A 67 18.74 0.52 2.80
N TRP A 68 17.78 0.71 3.70
CA TRP A 68 17.84 1.76 4.71
C TRP A 68 19.05 1.60 5.64
N GLU A 69 19.29 0.41 6.18
CA GLU A 69 20.45 0.12 7.04
C GLU A 69 21.76 0.42 6.31
N ARG A 70 21.88 0.00 5.05
CA ARG A 70 23.05 0.30 4.21
C ARG A 70 23.23 1.80 3.97
N HIS A 71 22.14 2.51 3.67
CA HIS A 71 22.18 3.96 3.47
C HIS A 71 22.54 4.71 4.75
N LYS A 72 21.99 4.28 5.89
CA LYS A 72 22.31 4.85 7.20
C LYS A 72 23.79 4.70 7.52
N LEU A 73 24.34 3.49 7.34
CA LEU A 73 25.77 3.24 7.54
C LEU A 73 26.64 4.10 6.61
N TYR A 74 26.22 4.31 5.37
CA TYR A 74 26.93 5.21 4.44
C TYR A 74 26.98 6.65 4.95
N PHE A 75 25.87 7.18 5.49
CA PHE A 75 25.84 8.53 6.04
C PHE A 75 26.67 8.67 7.33
N GLU A 76 26.62 7.67 8.23
CA GLU A 76 27.42 7.67 9.46
C GLU A 76 28.93 7.68 9.17
N ASN A 77 29.39 7.00 8.12
CA ASN A 77 30.81 6.97 7.71
C ASN A 77 31.28 8.20 6.93
N ILE A 78 30.39 9.16 6.62
CA ILE A 78 30.74 10.42 5.93
C ILE A 78 30.84 11.59 6.92
N GLU A 79 30.31 11.42 8.13
CA GLU A 79 30.39 12.42 9.20
C GLU A 79 31.60 12.24 10.14
N GLU A 80 32.44 11.20 9.92
CA GLU A 80 33.78 11.02 10.52
C GLU A 80 34.91 11.47 9.58
#